data_AF-A0A972BEF9-F1
#
_entry.id   AF-A0A972BEF9-F1
#
_cell.length_a   1.000
_cell.length_b   1.000
_cell.length_c   1.000
_cell.angle_alpha   90.00
_cell.angle_beta   90.00
_cell.angle_gamma   90.00
#
_symmetry.space_group_name_H-M   'P 1'
#
loop_
_entity.id
_entity.type
_entity.pdbx_description
1 polymer ?
#
loop_
_entity_poly.entity_id
_entity_poly.type
_entity_poly.pdbx_seq_one_letter_code
_entity_poly.pdbx_strand_id
1 'polypeptide(L)'
;MRAYSIFSVPADLPDADRLERRHMLARTGLAWLAMMQVMMFAFPGYLSTDGMAEDNRILLEQAVFLMNWVSFAMTVPVILYCASPVWTGAWRRLSRGSISMDVPVAVGIVVAFVPSAWAAWSGQGEVYFDSVTMFVAFLLTARYLELCARQSVGQGAAHHLIDAVRSRLSHQANRVALIFVVAQLALAFLAGAVWYVYAPEHALSVMVALVVISCPCAMAMAVPTAVASAHASLSLVSDPSESHVRQLAGLTSRVARQNLYGSVVWHLLLTPLAALGFVAPWLAALTMLVSSLAVAANAWRIFRQQSRPPVQSWRSSTVRG
;
A
#
# COMPACT_ATOMS: atom_id res chain seq x y z
N MET A 1 -5.78 31.44 -10.98
CA MET A 1 -4.95 30.56 -10.14
C MET A 1 -5.16 29.12 -10.61
N ARG A 2 -4.18 28.49 -11.25
CA ARG A 2 -4.29 27.07 -11.64
C ARG A 2 -4.04 26.23 -10.40
N ALA A 3 -5.01 25.43 -9.99
CA ALA A 3 -4.82 24.45 -8.93
C ALA A 3 -3.70 23.49 -9.37
N TYR A 4 -2.55 23.56 -8.69
CA TYR A 4 -1.48 22.59 -8.87
C TYR A 4 -1.97 21.27 -8.26
N SER A 5 -2.40 20.37 -9.13
CA SER A 5 -2.65 18.99 -8.76
C SER A 5 -1.31 18.33 -8.45
N ILE A 6 -1.21 17.48 -7.44
CA ILE A 6 -0.02 16.62 -7.25
C ILE A 6 0.27 15.76 -8.50
N PHE A 7 -0.76 15.54 -9.31
CA PHE A 7 -0.66 14.84 -10.59
C PHE A 7 -0.18 15.74 -11.74
N SER A 8 -0.11 17.06 -11.57
CA SER A 8 0.49 17.93 -12.58
C SER A 8 2.00 17.72 -12.61
N VAL A 9 2.55 17.69 -13.82
CA VAL A 9 3.99 17.59 -14.05
C VAL A 9 4.56 19.01 -13.98
N PRO A 10 5.53 19.30 -13.09
CA PRO A 10 6.20 20.59 -13.07
C PRO A 10 6.86 20.90 -14.42
N ALA A 11 6.83 22.17 -14.81
CA ALA A 11 7.35 22.61 -16.10
C ALA A 11 8.87 22.43 -16.20
N ASP A 12 9.57 22.63 -15.08
CA ASP A 12 11.01 22.58 -14.88
C ASP A 12 11.56 21.18 -14.56
N LEU A 13 10.71 20.13 -14.57
CA LEU A 13 11.14 18.77 -14.26
C LEU A 13 12.09 18.24 -15.37
N PRO A 14 13.28 17.69 -15.04
CA PRO A 14 14.17 17.08 -16.02
C PRO A 14 13.50 15.95 -16.80
N ASP A 15 13.91 15.73 -18.06
CA ASP A 15 13.29 14.70 -18.93
C ASP A 15 13.46 13.27 -18.40
N ALA A 16 14.57 12.99 -17.71
CA ALA A 16 14.80 11.71 -17.03
C ALA A 16 13.73 11.45 -15.94
N ASP A 17 13.41 12.45 -15.13
CA ASP A 17 12.42 12.36 -14.06
C ASP A 17 10.99 12.25 -14.63
N ARG A 18 10.72 12.93 -15.75
CA ARG A 18 9.44 12.79 -16.48
C ARG A 18 9.26 11.37 -17.00
N LEU A 19 10.31 10.76 -17.55
CA LEU A 19 10.29 9.39 -18.03
C LEU A 19 10.10 8.39 -16.87
N GLU A 20 10.78 8.60 -15.74
CA GLU A 20 10.61 7.78 -14.53
C GLU A 20 9.14 7.79 -14.07
N ARG A 21 8.51 8.96 -14.02
CA ARG A 21 7.10 9.11 -13.65
C ARG A 21 6.16 8.35 -14.56
N ARG A 22 6.35 8.46 -15.89
CA ARG A 22 5.54 7.75 -16.89
C ARG A 22 5.66 6.25 -16.74
N HIS A 23 6.88 5.73 -16.58
CA HIS A 23 7.09 4.30 -16.38
C HIS A 23 6.47 3.79 -15.08
N MET A 24 6.55 4.56 -13.98
CA MET A 24 5.89 4.19 -12.72
C MET A 24 4.37 4.19 -12.82
N LEU A 25 3.79 5.17 -13.51
CA LEU A 25 2.36 5.20 -13.76
C LEU A 25 1.91 4.00 -14.61
N ALA A 26 2.64 3.66 -15.67
CA ALA A 26 2.34 2.51 -16.51
C ALA A 26 2.41 1.18 -15.74
N ARG A 27 3.45 0.98 -14.92
CA ARG A 27 3.57 -0.20 -14.04
C ARG A 27 2.42 -0.29 -13.04
N THR A 28 2.04 0.84 -12.43
CA THR A 28 0.94 0.90 -11.48
C THR A 28 -0.39 0.57 -12.17
N GLY A 29 -0.68 1.19 -13.31
CA GLY A 29 -1.90 0.91 -14.08
C GLY A 29 -2.00 -0.54 -14.52
N LEU A 30 -0.91 -1.12 -15.05
CA LEU A 30 -0.85 -2.52 -15.43
C LEU A 30 -1.06 -3.46 -14.23
N ALA A 31 -0.44 -3.15 -13.08
CA ALA A 31 -0.62 -3.95 -11.86
C ALA A 31 -2.07 -3.95 -11.36
N TRP A 32 -2.76 -2.80 -11.40
CA TRP A 32 -4.18 -2.72 -11.03
C TRP A 32 -5.09 -3.48 -12.00
N LEU A 33 -4.85 -3.36 -13.32
CA LEU A 33 -5.61 -4.11 -14.31
C LEU A 33 -5.43 -5.61 -14.11
N ALA A 34 -4.19 -6.08 -13.94
CA ALA A 34 -3.90 -7.48 -13.69
C ALA A 34 -4.53 -7.96 -12.37
N MET A 35 -4.44 -7.18 -11.29
CA MET A 35 -5.10 -7.48 -10.02
C MET A 35 -6.61 -7.70 -10.18
N MET A 36 -7.30 -6.82 -10.91
CA MET A 36 -8.74 -6.97 -11.16
C MET A 36 -9.07 -8.27 -11.90
N GLN A 37 -8.29 -8.59 -12.94
CA GLN A 37 -8.52 -9.82 -13.71
C GLN A 37 -8.22 -11.08 -12.88
N VAL A 38 -7.10 -11.10 -12.15
CA VAL A 38 -6.72 -12.25 -11.33
C VAL A 38 -7.72 -12.47 -10.19
N MET A 39 -8.23 -11.42 -9.54
CA MET A 39 -9.30 -11.57 -8.54
C MET A 39 -10.59 -12.14 -9.14
N MET A 40 -10.95 -11.74 -10.37
CA MET A 40 -12.12 -12.30 -11.05
C MET A 40 -11.93 -13.80 -11.33
N PHE A 41 -10.74 -14.21 -11.74
CA PHE A 41 -10.42 -15.61 -12.02
C PHE A 41 -10.24 -16.47 -10.75
N ALA A 42 -9.91 -15.87 -9.61
CA ALA A 42 -9.87 -16.56 -8.32
C ALA A 42 -11.27 -16.87 -7.74
N PHE A 43 -12.32 -16.22 -8.25
CA PHE A 43 -13.68 -16.33 -7.71
C PHE A 43 -14.27 -17.75 -7.65
N PRO A 44 -14.11 -18.62 -8.68
CA PRO A 44 -14.61 -20.00 -8.62
C PRO A 44 -14.01 -20.80 -7.47
N GLY A 45 -12.75 -20.54 -7.12
CA GLY A 45 -12.08 -21.18 -5.98
C GLY A 45 -12.63 -20.75 -4.62
N TYR A 46 -13.29 -19.60 -4.53
CA TYR A 46 -13.98 -19.16 -3.31
C TYR A 46 -15.40 -19.71 -3.19
N LEU A 47 -16.00 -20.18 -4.29
CA LEU A 47 -17.35 -20.73 -4.30
C LEU A 47 -17.40 -22.23 -4.00
N SER A 48 -16.26 -22.92 -3.97
CA SER A 48 -16.19 -24.34 -3.63
C SER A 48 -16.66 -24.57 -2.19
N THR A 49 -17.91 -25.02 -2.03
CA THR A 49 -18.55 -25.30 -0.74
C THR A 49 -18.92 -26.78 -0.69
N ASP A 50 -18.80 -27.41 0.48
CA ASP A 50 -18.99 -28.85 0.73
C ASP A 50 -20.44 -29.39 0.58
N GLY A 51 -21.27 -28.76 -0.27
CA GLY A 51 -22.67 -29.15 -0.50
C GLY A 51 -23.13 -29.13 -1.96
N MET A 52 -22.22 -28.98 -2.93
CA MET A 52 -22.58 -28.97 -4.35
C MET A 52 -22.81 -30.39 -4.91
N ALA A 53 -23.79 -30.53 -5.80
CA ALA A 53 -24.04 -31.75 -6.56
C ALA A 53 -22.77 -32.19 -7.34
N GLU A 54 -22.53 -33.50 -7.45
CA GLU A 54 -21.33 -34.11 -8.03
C GLU A 54 -20.97 -33.50 -9.41
N ASP A 55 -21.97 -33.36 -10.31
CA ASP A 55 -21.79 -32.80 -11.65
C ASP A 55 -21.30 -31.34 -11.64
N ASN A 56 -21.80 -30.53 -10.71
CA ASN A 56 -21.38 -29.14 -10.56
C ASN A 56 -19.97 -29.04 -9.98
N ARG A 57 -19.57 -29.97 -9.10
CA ARG A 57 -18.21 -30.01 -8.52
C ARG A 57 -17.17 -30.29 -9.58
N ILE A 58 -17.41 -31.27 -10.48
CA ILE A 58 -16.48 -31.61 -11.57
C ILE A 58 -16.26 -30.42 -12.51
N LEU A 59 -17.34 -29.72 -12.88
CA LEU A 59 -17.25 -28.51 -13.71
C LEU A 59 -16.50 -27.38 -12.98
N LEU A 60 -16.74 -27.21 -11.68
CA LEU A 60 -16.06 -26.21 -10.86
C LEU A 60 -14.56 -26.50 -10.74
N GLU A 61 -14.17 -27.75 -10.52
CA GLU A 61 -12.76 -28.18 -10.43
C GLU A 61 -12.01 -27.94 -11.74
N GLN A 62 -12.62 -28.27 -12.88
CA GLN A 62 -12.05 -27.97 -14.21
C GLN A 62 -11.93 -26.46 -14.44
N ALA A 63 -12.95 -25.69 -14.06
CA ALA A 63 -12.92 -24.24 -14.15
C ALA A 63 -11.79 -23.66 -13.27
N VAL A 64 -11.67 -24.10 -12.02
CA VAL A 64 -10.61 -23.66 -11.10
C VAL A 64 -9.22 -23.97 -11.66
N PHE A 65 -8.99 -25.18 -12.19
CA PHE A 65 -7.71 -25.53 -12.80
C PHE A 65 -7.35 -24.59 -13.97
N LEU A 66 -8.31 -24.34 -14.87
CA LEU A 66 -8.10 -23.49 -16.04
C LEU A 66 -7.91 -22.03 -15.65
N MET A 67 -8.69 -21.53 -14.69
CA MET A 67 -8.57 -20.17 -14.15
C MET A 67 -7.26 -19.96 -13.39
N ASN A 68 -6.73 -20.98 -12.71
CA ASN A 68 -5.43 -20.93 -12.05
C ASN A 68 -4.29 -20.74 -13.07
N TRP A 69 -4.35 -21.42 -14.22
CA TRP A 69 -3.41 -21.23 -15.32
C TRP A 69 -3.46 -19.83 -15.93
N VAL A 70 -4.67 -19.31 -16.15
CA VAL A 70 -4.84 -17.92 -16.62
C VAL A 70 -4.29 -16.93 -15.58
N SER A 71 -4.58 -17.16 -14.31
CA SER A 71 -4.11 -16.32 -13.19
C SER A 71 -2.58 -16.36 -13.07
N PHE A 72 -1.96 -17.53 -13.24
CA PHE A 72 -0.51 -17.67 -13.31
C PHE A 72 0.06 -16.84 -14.46
N ALA A 73 -0.48 -17.00 -15.67
CA ALA A 73 -0.02 -16.28 -16.87
C ALA A 73 -0.13 -14.76 -16.71
N MET A 74 -1.17 -14.26 -16.04
CA MET A 74 -1.33 -12.83 -15.76
C MET A 74 -0.44 -12.33 -14.61
N THR A 75 -0.10 -13.18 -13.64
CA THR A 75 0.73 -12.80 -12.49
C THR A 75 2.21 -12.70 -12.84
N VAL A 76 2.70 -13.53 -13.76
CA VAL A 76 4.09 -13.51 -14.25
C VAL A 76 4.55 -12.11 -14.69
N PRO A 77 3.86 -11.38 -15.60
CA PRO A 77 4.28 -10.03 -15.99
C PRO A 77 4.18 -9.02 -14.84
N VAL A 78 3.26 -9.19 -13.89
CA VAL A 78 3.19 -8.33 -12.70
C VAL A 78 4.45 -8.49 -11.84
N ILE A 79 4.90 -9.73 -11.63
CA ILE A 79 6.10 -10.02 -10.85
C ILE A 79 7.36 -9.55 -11.60
N LEU A 80 7.49 -9.87 -12.88
CA LEU A 80 8.72 -9.57 -13.63
C LEU A 80 8.86 -8.09 -13.97
N TYR A 81 7.79 -7.46 -14.47
CA TYR A 81 7.82 -6.08 -14.95
C TYR A 81 7.36 -5.08 -13.89
N CYS A 82 6.16 -5.27 -13.30
CA CYS A 82 5.61 -4.30 -12.36
C CYS A 82 6.41 -4.24 -11.05
N ALA A 83 6.81 -5.39 -10.49
CA ALA A 83 7.60 -5.45 -9.26
C ALA A 83 9.12 -5.22 -9.45
N SER A 84 9.59 -4.92 -10.67
CA SER A 84 11.00 -4.55 -10.94
C SER A 84 11.61 -3.48 -10.01
N PRO A 85 10.88 -2.45 -9.53
CA PRO A 85 11.43 -1.50 -8.56
C PRO A 85 11.69 -2.09 -7.17
N VAL A 86 10.99 -3.17 -6.82
CA VAL A 86 11.17 -3.91 -5.57
C VAL A 86 12.42 -4.75 -5.67
N TRP A 87 12.57 -5.53 -6.75
CA TRP A 87 13.75 -6.38 -6.98
C TRP A 87 15.05 -5.58 -6.99
N THR A 88 15.07 -4.49 -7.75
CA THR A 88 16.25 -3.61 -7.84
C THR A 88 16.55 -2.89 -6.53
N GLY A 89 15.52 -2.60 -5.72
CA GLY A 89 15.67 -2.00 -4.39
C GLY A 89 16.24 -2.99 -3.37
N ALA A 90 15.68 -4.20 -3.33
CA ALA A 90 16.14 -5.29 -2.49
C ALA A 90 17.60 -5.67 -2.79
N TRP A 91 17.92 -5.90 -4.06
CA TRP A 91 19.27 -6.30 -4.50
C TRP A 91 20.34 -5.26 -4.15
N ARG A 92 20.08 -3.97 -4.45
CA ARG A 92 21.02 -2.88 -4.16
C ARG A 92 21.26 -2.66 -2.68
N ARG A 93 20.36 -3.07 -1.79
CA ARG A 93 20.51 -2.84 -0.34
C ARG A 93 21.05 -4.05 0.38
N LEU A 94 20.71 -5.24 -0.08
CA LEU A 94 21.32 -6.49 0.35
C LEU A 94 22.83 -6.49 0.05
N SER A 95 23.22 -6.06 -1.16
CA SER A 95 24.63 -5.89 -1.55
C SER A 95 25.40 -4.85 -0.71
N ARG A 96 24.72 -3.99 0.04
CA ARG A 96 25.31 -2.99 0.93
C ARG A 96 25.16 -3.33 2.42
N GLY A 97 24.73 -4.55 2.75
CA GLY A 97 24.58 -5.01 4.14
C GLY A 97 23.46 -4.31 4.93
N SER A 98 22.53 -3.62 4.27
CA SER A 98 21.43 -2.90 4.94
C SER A 98 20.08 -3.56 4.65
N ILE A 99 19.30 -3.84 5.69
CA ILE A 99 17.92 -4.36 5.54
C ILE A 99 16.96 -3.17 5.37
N SER A 100 16.25 -3.10 4.24
CA SER A 100 15.15 -2.14 4.03
C SER A 100 13.83 -2.86 3.79
N MET A 101 12.74 -2.07 3.72
CA MET A 101 11.40 -2.54 3.38
C MET A 101 11.38 -3.46 2.15
N ASP A 102 12.27 -3.24 1.18
CA ASP A 102 12.23 -3.90 -0.11
C ASP A 102 12.62 -5.37 -0.02
N VAL A 103 13.45 -5.74 0.97
CA VAL A 103 13.91 -7.13 1.13
C VAL A 103 12.80 -8.05 1.66
N PRO A 104 12.11 -7.75 2.79
CA PRO A 104 10.98 -8.54 3.23
C PRO A 104 9.85 -8.60 2.20
N VAL A 105 9.57 -7.48 1.52
CA VAL A 105 8.57 -7.38 0.46
C VAL A 105 8.91 -8.31 -0.71
N ALA A 106 10.16 -8.28 -1.19
CA ALA A 106 10.64 -9.16 -2.26
C ALA A 106 10.51 -10.64 -1.86
N VAL A 107 10.92 -10.99 -0.64
CA VAL A 107 10.79 -12.35 -0.11
C VAL A 107 9.33 -12.78 -0.05
N GLY A 108 8.44 -11.91 0.44
CA GLY A 108 7.01 -12.20 0.51
C GLY A 108 6.38 -12.50 -0.85
N ILE A 109 6.74 -11.74 -1.89
CA ILE A 109 6.29 -12.00 -3.27
C ILE A 109 6.77 -13.39 -3.74
N VAL A 110 8.04 -13.75 -3.50
CA VAL A 110 8.58 -15.05 -3.90
C VAL A 110 7.91 -16.20 -3.13
N VAL A 111 7.76 -16.06 -1.82
CA VAL A 111 7.15 -17.07 -0.94
C VAL A 111 5.68 -17.29 -1.26
N ALA A 112 4.94 -16.27 -1.69
CA ALA A 112 3.56 -16.43 -2.13
C ALA A 112 3.46 -16.97 -3.56
N PHE A 113 4.35 -16.54 -4.47
CA PHE A 113 4.27 -16.92 -5.88
C PHE A 113 4.75 -18.34 -6.17
N VAL A 114 5.88 -18.77 -5.61
CA VAL A 114 6.51 -20.06 -5.97
C VAL A 114 5.62 -21.26 -5.58
N PRO A 115 5.07 -21.35 -4.36
CA PRO A 115 4.12 -22.42 -4.02
C PRO A 115 2.84 -22.35 -4.85
N SER A 116 2.33 -21.14 -5.12
CA SER A 116 1.13 -20.96 -5.97
C SER A 116 1.37 -21.43 -7.41
N ALA A 117 2.56 -21.15 -7.96
CA ALA A 117 2.98 -21.62 -9.28
C ALA A 117 3.11 -23.15 -9.31
N TRP A 118 3.67 -23.74 -8.26
CA TRP A 118 3.73 -25.19 -8.12
C TRP A 118 2.34 -25.81 -8.05
N ALA A 119 1.44 -25.27 -7.23
CA ALA A 119 0.06 -25.74 -7.08
C ALA A 119 -0.75 -25.62 -8.39
N ALA A 120 -0.59 -24.51 -9.12
CA ALA A 120 -1.21 -24.33 -10.43
C ALA A 120 -0.72 -25.35 -11.47
N TRP A 121 0.56 -25.74 -11.39
CA TRP A 121 1.14 -26.74 -12.30
C TRP A 121 0.76 -28.18 -11.94
N SER A 122 0.82 -28.53 -10.65
CA SER A 122 0.51 -29.88 -10.16
C SER A 122 -0.99 -30.18 -10.14
N GLY A 123 -1.83 -29.14 -10.20
CA GLY A 123 -3.28 -29.25 -9.98
C GLY A 123 -3.64 -29.57 -8.52
N GLN A 124 -2.68 -29.48 -7.59
CA GLN A 124 -2.85 -29.83 -6.20
C GLN A 124 -2.39 -28.69 -5.29
N GLY A 125 -3.25 -28.28 -4.36
CA GLY A 125 -2.99 -27.22 -3.39
C GLY A 125 -3.70 -25.91 -3.71
N GLU A 126 -3.62 -24.98 -2.77
CA GLU A 126 -4.24 -23.66 -2.90
C GLU A 126 -3.32 -22.66 -3.64
N VAL A 127 -3.95 -21.77 -4.41
CA VAL A 127 -3.28 -20.80 -5.27
C VAL A 127 -3.62 -19.38 -4.80
N TYR A 128 -2.60 -18.54 -4.60
CA TYR A 128 -2.74 -17.19 -4.01
C TYR A 128 -2.27 -16.07 -4.94
N PHE A 129 -2.43 -16.23 -6.25
CA PHE A 129 -2.03 -15.23 -7.25
C PHE A 129 -2.75 -13.87 -7.08
N ASP A 130 -3.99 -13.90 -6.62
CA ASP A 130 -4.79 -12.71 -6.30
C ASP A 130 -4.14 -11.87 -5.19
N SER A 131 -3.65 -12.53 -4.14
CA SER A 131 -2.96 -11.91 -3.01
C SER A 131 -1.65 -11.26 -3.47
N VAL A 132 -0.90 -11.95 -4.35
CA VAL A 132 0.36 -11.41 -4.91
C VAL A 132 0.12 -10.17 -5.76
N THR A 133 -0.81 -10.25 -6.72
CA THR A 133 -1.09 -9.14 -7.64
C THR A 133 -1.67 -7.92 -6.90
N MET A 134 -2.56 -8.16 -5.93
CA MET A 134 -3.09 -7.13 -5.04
C MET A 134 -1.99 -6.40 -4.26
N PHE A 135 -1.10 -7.17 -3.63
CA PHE A 135 0.00 -6.62 -2.87
C PHE A 135 0.91 -5.72 -3.72
N VAL A 136 1.28 -6.18 -4.93
CA VAL A 136 2.10 -5.41 -5.86
C VAL A 136 1.39 -4.13 -6.33
N ALA A 137 0.10 -4.20 -6.66
CA ALA A 137 -0.68 -3.03 -7.10
C ALA A 137 -0.73 -1.94 -6.03
N PHE A 138 -1.01 -2.29 -4.77
CA PHE A 138 -1.04 -1.32 -3.68
C PHE A 138 0.34 -0.76 -3.36
N LEU A 139 1.38 -1.60 -3.34
CA LEU A 139 2.75 -1.16 -3.10
C LEU A 139 3.23 -0.17 -4.18
N LEU A 140 2.94 -0.43 -5.45
CA LEU A 140 3.30 0.47 -6.55
C LEU A 140 2.52 1.78 -6.49
N THR A 141 1.26 1.74 -6.08
CA THR A 141 0.45 2.95 -5.84
C THR A 141 1.12 3.84 -4.80
N ALA A 142 1.54 3.27 -3.67
CA ALA A 142 2.25 3.99 -2.62
C ALA A 142 3.53 4.65 -3.16
N ARG A 143 4.35 3.89 -3.90
CA ARG A 143 5.60 4.38 -4.51
C ARG A 143 5.36 5.44 -5.59
N TYR A 144 4.29 5.32 -6.37
CA TYR A 144 3.92 6.30 -7.38
C TYR A 144 3.48 7.62 -6.73
N LEU A 145 2.70 7.56 -5.66
CA LEU A 145 2.32 8.73 -4.87
C LEU A 145 3.56 9.40 -4.24
N GLU A 146 4.49 8.60 -3.70
CA GLU A 146 5.77 9.09 -3.20
C GLU A 146 6.59 9.78 -4.29
N LEU A 147 6.69 9.17 -5.48
CA LEU A 147 7.38 9.77 -6.63
C LEU A 147 6.76 11.10 -7.03
N CYS A 148 5.43 11.15 -7.15
CA CYS A 148 4.72 12.39 -7.49
C CYS A 148 4.98 13.47 -6.43
N ALA A 149 4.98 13.12 -5.15
CA ALA A 149 5.27 14.05 -4.05
C ALA A 149 6.71 14.57 -4.08
N ARG A 150 7.69 13.71 -4.43
CA ARG A 150 9.10 14.11 -4.58
C ARG A 150 9.31 15.01 -5.79
N GLN A 151 8.63 14.72 -6.89
CA GLN A 151 8.78 15.42 -8.15
C GLN A 151 7.98 16.72 -8.20
N SER A 152 6.89 16.87 -7.45
CA SER A 152 6.10 18.11 -7.38
C SER A 152 6.80 19.29 -6.70
N VAL A 153 8.11 19.18 -6.43
CA VAL A 153 8.89 20.10 -5.60
C VAL A 153 9.70 21.07 -6.47
N GLY A 154 9.48 22.37 -6.28
CA GLY A 154 10.40 23.42 -6.74
C GLY A 154 11.50 23.73 -5.70
N GLN A 155 12.64 24.25 -6.14
CA GLN A 155 13.79 24.57 -5.28
C GLN A 155 13.48 25.76 -4.34
N GLY A 156 13.51 25.56 -3.00
CA GLY A 156 13.33 26.66 -2.03
C GLY A 156 13.49 26.26 -0.55
N ALA A 157 13.81 27.22 0.32
CA ALA A 157 14.10 27.00 1.76
C ALA A 157 12.96 26.32 2.55
N ALA A 158 11.71 26.64 2.21
CA ALA A 158 10.53 26.01 2.81
C ALA A 158 10.46 24.50 2.56
N HIS A 159 10.95 24.04 1.41
CA HIS A 159 10.91 22.64 0.98
C HIS A 159 11.96 21.81 1.72
N HIS A 160 13.14 22.36 1.99
CA HIS A 160 14.19 21.68 2.77
C HIS A 160 13.73 21.27 4.17
N LEU A 161 12.91 22.11 4.84
CA LEU A 161 12.36 21.77 6.15
C LEU A 161 11.38 20.59 6.07
N ILE A 162 10.50 20.57 5.07
CA ILE A 162 9.55 19.46 4.86
C ILE A 162 10.29 18.17 4.48
N ASP A 163 11.35 18.26 3.67
CA ASP A 163 12.18 17.11 3.31
C ASP A 163 12.95 16.53 4.51
N ALA A 164 13.46 17.39 5.39
CA ALA A 164 14.10 16.96 6.63
C ALA A 164 13.10 16.21 7.52
N VAL A 165 11.86 16.70 7.62
CA VAL A 165 10.76 16.03 8.33
C VAL A 165 10.39 14.71 7.65
N ARG A 166 10.27 14.66 6.32
CA ARG A 166 10.02 13.43 5.56
C ARG A 166 11.05 12.36 5.89
N SER A 167 12.35 12.68 5.79
CA SER A 167 13.42 11.69 6.01
C SER A 167 13.35 11.07 7.41
N ARG A 168 13.22 11.89 8.46
CA ARG A 168 13.13 11.43 9.86
C ARG A 168 11.89 10.56 10.09
N LEU A 169 10.74 11.01 9.60
CA LEU A 169 9.48 10.27 9.74
C LEU A 169 9.50 8.97 8.95
N SER A 170 10.00 8.96 7.71
CA SER A 170 10.10 7.74 6.89
C SER A 170 11.02 6.71 7.53
N HIS A 171 12.15 7.11 8.11
CA HIS A 171 13.00 6.20 8.87
C HIS A 171 12.28 5.58 10.07
N GLN A 172 11.55 6.39 10.84
CA GLN A 172 10.77 5.90 11.98
C GLN A 172 9.64 4.98 11.53
N ALA A 173 8.87 5.37 10.52
CA ALA A 173 7.76 4.60 9.97
C ALA A 173 8.24 3.26 9.42
N ASN A 174 9.37 3.25 8.70
CA ASN A 174 9.95 2.02 8.18
C ASN A 174 10.40 1.07 9.29
N ARG A 175 10.99 1.60 10.38
CA ARG A 175 11.38 0.77 11.53
C ARG A 175 10.17 0.18 12.24
N VAL A 176 9.13 0.97 12.47
CA VAL A 176 7.87 0.51 13.09
C VAL A 176 7.19 -0.54 12.23
N ALA A 177 7.06 -0.28 10.92
CA ALA A 177 6.47 -1.22 9.97
C ALA A 177 7.23 -2.53 9.92
N LEU A 178 8.58 -2.49 9.91
CA LEU A 178 9.40 -3.70 9.90
C LEU A 178 9.17 -4.54 11.17
N ILE A 179 9.21 -3.92 12.35
CA ILE A 179 8.98 -4.63 13.62
C ILE A 179 7.58 -5.25 13.63
N PHE A 180 6.58 -4.48 13.20
CA PHE A 180 5.20 -4.95 13.09
C PHE A 180 5.09 -6.18 12.17
N VAL A 181 5.63 -6.10 10.95
CA VAL A 181 5.60 -7.20 9.97
C VAL A 181 6.27 -8.44 10.53
N VAL A 182 7.47 -8.31 11.10
CA VAL A 182 8.21 -9.45 11.65
C VAL A 182 7.43 -10.10 12.80
N ALA A 183 6.89 -9.31 13.72
CA ALA A 183 6.08 -9.83 14.82
C ALA A 183 4.81 -10.53 14.32
N GLN A 184 4.14 -9.95 13.33
CA GLN A 184 2.91 -10.50 12.77
C GLN A 184 3.13 -11.78 11.98
N LEU A 185 4.23 -11.87 11.22
CA LEU A 185 4.60 -13.10 10.52
C LEU A 185 4.93 -14.21 11.52
N ALA A 186 5.68 -13.91 12.58
CA ALA A 186 5.94 -14.87 13.66
C ALA A 186 4.63 -15.35 14.30
N LEU A 187 3.70 -14.43 14.59
CA LEU A 187 2.38 -14.77 15.10
C LEU A 187 1.57 -15.63 14.12
N ALA A 188 1.65 -15.36 12.81
CA ALA A 188 0.96 -16.15 11.80
C ALA A 188 1.44 -17.60 11.77
N PHE A 189 2.76 -17.82 11.82
CA PHE A 189 3.33 -19.18 11.91
C PHE A 189 2.95 -19.89 13.21
N LEU A 190 2.98 -19.18 14.34
CA LEU A 190 2.58 -19.74 15.64
C LEU A 190 1.10 -20.12 15.66
N ALA A 191 0.22 -19.23 15.21
CA ALA A 191 -1.22 -19.49 15.13
C ALA A 191 -1.52 -20.63 14.16
N GLY A 192 -0.87 -20.66 12.99
CA GLY A 192 -0.99 -21.77 12.04
C GLY A 192 -0.56 -23.11 12.64
N ALA A 193 0.56 -23.14 13.37
CA ALA A 193 1.03 -24.36 14.06
C ALA A 193 0.05 -24.82 15.16
N VAL A 194 -0.53 -23.89 15.93
CA VAL A 194 -1.56 -24.19 16.92
C VAL A 194 -2.78 -24.82 16.25
N TRP A 195 -3.33 -24.18 15.22
CA TRP A 195 -4.48 -24.70 14.49
C TRP A 195 -4.18 -26.04 13.81
N TYR A 196 -2.97 -26.26 13.31
CA TYR A 196 -2.57 -27.54 12.73
C TYR A 196 -2.68 -28.72 13.72
N VAL A 197 -2.44 -28.47 15.02
CA VAL A 197 -2.54 -29.49 16.07
C VAL A 197 -4.00 -29.74 16.48
N TYR A 198 -4.85 -28.71 16.51
CA TYR A 198 -6.22 -28.82 17.03
C TYR A 198 -7.29 -29.09 15.96
N ALA A 199 -7.19 -28.44 14.80
CA ALA A 199 -8.15 -28.51 13.69
C ALA A 199 -7.43 -28.16 12.37
N PRO A 200 -6.76 -29.15 11.72
CA PRO A 200 -5.89 -28.92 10.57
C PRO A 200 -6.61 -28.28 9.37
N GLU A 201 -7.92 -28.46 9.24
CA GLU A 201 -8.77 -27.84 8.22
C GLU A 201 -8.76 -26.31 8.25
N HIS A 202 -8.52 -25.69 9.42
CA HIS A 202 -8.50 -24.23 9.58
C HIS A 202 -7.08 -23.63 9.58
N ALA A 203 -6.05 -24.45 9.69
CA ALA A 203 -4.67 -23.99 9.88
C ALA A 203 -4.18 -23.10 8.72
N LEU A 204 -4.43 -23.55 7.48
CA LEU A 204 -4.01 -22.85 6.27
C LEU A 204 -4.76 -21.52 6.11
N SER A 205 -6.08 -21.51 6.28
CA SER A 205 -6.90 -20.30 6.14
C SER A 205 -6.56 -19.24 7.19
N VAL A 206 -6.35 -19.63 8.45
CA VAL A 206 -5.92 -18.72 9.53
C VAL A 206 -4.53 -18.15 9.28
N MET A 207 -3.57 -19.01 8.91
CA MET A 207 -2.20 -18.58 8.62
C MET A 207 -2.17 -17.58 7.46
N VAL A 208 -2.86 -17.88 6.36
CA VAL A 208 -2.95 -17.00 5.19
C VAL A 208 -3.61 -15.67 5.56
N ALA A 209 -4.73 -15.69 6.29
CA ALA A 209 -5.39 -14.47 6.74
C ALA A 209 -4.46 -13.58 7.58
N LEU A 210 -3.70 -14.16 8.51
CA LEU A 210 -2.73 -13.40 9.33
C LEU A 210 -1.54 -12.86 8.52
N VAL A 211 -1.02 -13.64 7.57
CA VAL A 211 0.01 -13.19 6.64
C VAL A 211 -0.49 -12.03 5.77
N VAL A 212 -1.71 -12.12 5.25
CA VAL A 212 -2.33 -11.04 4.45
C VAL A 212 -2.49 -9.78 5.30
N ILE A 213 -3.05 -9.88 6.52
CA ILE A 213 -3.18 -8.75 7.46
C ILE A 213 -1.81 -8.13 7.81
N SER A 214 -0.72 -8.89 7.77
CA SER A 214 0.61 -8.35 8.08
C SER A 214 1.09 -7.29 7.09
N CYS A 215 0.52 -7.20 5.88
CA CYS A 215 1.07 -6.33 4.86
C CYS A 215 0.95 -4.84 5.25
N PRO A 216 2.07 -4.11 5.35
CA PRO A 216 2.13 -2.79 5.98
C PRO A 216 1.80 -1.64 5.00
N CYS A 217 0.97 -1.87 3.98
CA CYS A 217 0.77 -0.91 2.88
C CYS A 217 0.30 0.47 3.37
N ALA A 218 -0.65 0.51 4.30
CA ALA A 218 -1.13 1.75 4.92
C ALA A 218 -0.05 2.45 5.79
N MET A 219 0.81 1.67 6.47
CA MET A 219 1.92 2.21 7.27
C MET A 219 3.00 2.84 6.38
N ALA A 220 3.32 2.20 5.26
CA ALA A 220 4.27 2.70 4.27
C ALA A 220 3.76 4.00 3.60
N MET A 221 2.44 4.14 3.41
CA MET A 221 1.83 5.35 2.86
C MET A 221 1.65 6.49 3.86
N ALA A 222 1.79 6.26 5.16
CA ALA A 222 1.50 7.25 6.19
C ALA A 222 2.33 8.55 6.05
N VAL A 223 3.62 8.44 5.76
CA VAL A 223 4.53 9.59 5.61
C VAL A 223 4.44 10.21 4.20
N PRO A 224 4.53 9.44 3.10
CA PRO A 224 4.48 10.02 1.75
C PRO A 224 3.19 10.78 1.47
N THR A 225 2.03 10.28 1.90
CA THR A 225 0.73 10.94 1.69
C THR A 225 0.59 12.24 2.49
N ALA A 226 1.11 12.30 3.71
CA ALA A 226 1.10 13.50 4.53
C ALA A 226 2.02 14.59 3.97
N VAL A 227 3.23 14.19 3.54
CA VAL A 227 4.22 15.09 2.92
C VAL A 227 3.73 15.59 1.56
N ALA A 228 3.15 14.71 0.74
CA ALA A 228 2.46 15.03 -0.50
C ALA A 228 1.42 16.14 -0.30
N SER A 229 0.56 15.97 0.71
CA SER A 229 -0.50 16.95 1.02
C SER A 229 0.07 18.28 1.50
N ALA A 230 1.20 18.26 2.21
CA ALA A 230 1.90 19.46 2.66
C ALA A 230 2.55 20.23 1.49
N HIS A 231 3.19 19.54 0.56
CA HIS A 231 3.72 20.18 -0.65
C HIS A 231 2.60 20.78 -1.50
N ALA A 232 1.49 20.07 -1.65
CA ALA A 232 0.31 20.61 -2.32
C ALA A 232 -0.19 21.89 -1.62
N SER A 233 -0.15 21.96 -0.29
CA SER A 233 -0.48 23.20 0.44
C SER A 233 0.52 24.33 0.19
N LEU A 234 1.83 24.06 0.13
CA LEU A 234 2.84 25.08 -0.19
C LEU A 234 2.64 25.65 -1.60
N SER A 235 2.17 24.86 -2.56
CA SER A 235 1.89 25.35 -3.92
C SER A 235 0.77 26.39 -3.99
N LEU A 236 -0.03 26.54 -2.93
CA LEU A 236 -1.08 27.55 -2.82
C LEU A 236 -0.54 28.92 -2.37
N VAL A 237 0.72 29.00 -1.91
CA VAL A 237 1.31 30.21 -1.31
C VAL A 237 2.66 30.52 -1.97
N SER A 238 2.77 31.68 -2.63
CA SER A 238 3.98 32.07 -3.37
C SER A 238 5.17 32.46 -2.49
N ASP A 239 4.92 33.02 -1.30
CA ASP A 239 5.94 33.41 -0.33
C ASP A 239 5.50 33.02 1.09
N PRO A 240 5.68 31.74 1.47
CA PRO A 240 5.24 31.27 2.77
C PRO A 240 6.16 31.80 3.87
N SER A 241 5.57 32.49 4.86
CA SER A 241 6.30 32.92 6.04
C SER A 241 6.96 31.73 6.74
N GLU A 242 8.12 31.96 7.35
CA GLU A 242 8.86 30.89 8.04
C GLU A 242 8.01 30.22 9.15
N SER A 243 7.16 31.00 9.83
CA SER A 243 6.21 30.48 10.81
C SER A 243 5.17 29.55 10.19
N HIS A 244 4.66 29.87 9.00
CA HIS A 244 3.71 29.02 8.27
C HIS A 244 4.35 27.69 7.86
N VAL A 245 5.58 27.71 7.35
CA VAL A 245 6.31 26.49 6.97
C VAL A 245 6.55 25.60 8.19
N ARG A 246 6.97 26.17 9.33
CA ARG A 246 7.14 25.42 10.58
C ARG A 246 5.83 24.82 11.10
N GLN A 247 4.73 25.59 11.02
CA GLN A 247 3.40 25.10 11.40
C GLN A 247 2.96 23.93 10.51
N LEU A 248 3.13 24.07 9.19
CA LEU A 248 2.80 23.03 8.22
C LEU A 248 3.63 21.77 8.46
N ALA A 249 4.94 21.90 8.67
CA ALA A 249 5.83 20.78 9.01
C ALA A 249 5.38 20.06 10.31
N GLY A 250 4.93 20.80 11.31
CA GLY A 250 4.34 20.25 12.54
C GLY A 250 3.04 19.50 12.30
N LEU A 251 2.14 20.05 11.46
CA LEU A 251 0.89 19.39 11.05
C LEU A 251 1.16 18.11 10.24
N THR A 252 2.08 18.15 9.27
CA THR A 252 2.53 16.97 8.50
C THR A 252 3.03 15.88 9.43
N SER A 253 3.86 16.24 10.41
CA SER A 253 4.40 15.28 11.39
C SER A 253 3.30 14.65 12.23
N ARG A 254 2.32 15.45 12.68
CA ARG A 254 1.19 14.96 13.48
C ARG A 254 0.31 14.01 12.67
N VAL A 255 -0.06 14.38 11.45
CA VAL A 255 -0.91 13.56 10.58
C VAL A 255 -0.20 12.27 10.14
N ALA A 256 1.09 12.35 9.80
CA ALA A 256 1.89 11.17 9.46
C ALA A 256 1.95 10.17 10.64
N ARG A 257 2.15 10.66 11.88
CA ARG A 257 2.13 9.80 13.07
C ARG A 257 0.74 9.23 13.35
N GLN A 258 -0.32 10.02 13.19
CA GLN A 258 -1.69 9.53 13.32
C GLN A 258 -1.99 8.42 12.30
N ASN A 259 -1.59 8.60 11.04
CA ASN A 259 -1.76 7.60 9.99
C ASN A 259 -0.98 6.32 10.30
N LEU A 260 0.28 6.46 10.72
CA LEU A 260 1.14 5.32 11.06
C LEU A 260 0.56 4.51 12.23
N TYR A 261 0.35 5.16 13.37
CA TYR A 261 -0.11 4.46 14.58
C TYR A 261 -1.58 4.06 14.49
N GLY A 262 -2.42 4.84 13.81
CA GLY A 262 -3.80 4.46 13.52
C GLY A 262 -3.87 3.20 12.67
N SER A 263 -2.99 3.07 11.67
CA SER A 263 -2.88 1.84 10.88
C SER A 263 -2.37 0.67 11.72
N VAL A 264 -1.35 0.85 12.57
CA VAL A 264 -0.88 -0.20 13.49
C VAL A 264 -2.02 -0.70 14.39
N VAL A 265 -2.74 0.23 15.03
CA VAL A 265 -3.86 -0.11 15.91
C VAL A 265 -4.95 -0.87 15.15
N TRP A 266 -5.32 -0.40 13.96
CA TRP A 266 -6.31 -1.07 13.12
C TRP A 266 -5.98 -2.54 12.85
N HIS A 267 -4.73 -2.82 12.45
CA HIS A 267 -4.31 -4.20 12.19
C HIS A 267 -4.23 -5.03 13.47
N LEU A 268 -3.73 -4.46 14.58
CA LEU A 268 -3.69 -5.16 15.86
C LEU A 268 -5.08 -5.52 16.39
N LEU A 269 -6.11 -4.72 16.10
CA LEU A 269 -7.50 -5.03 16.46
C LEU A 269 -8.08 -6.17 15.62
N LEU A 270 -7.71 -6.27 14.34
CA LEU A 270 -8.17 -7.35 13.45
C LEU A 270 -7.41 -8.67 13.64
N THR A 271 -6.17 -8.58 14.11
CA THR A 271 -5.29 -9.74 14.36
C THR A 271 -5.92 -10.83 15.23
N PRO A 272 -6.52 -10.55 16.41
CA PRO A 272 -7.15 -11.61 17.21
C PRO A 272 -8.34 -12.25 16.50
N LEU A 273 -9.13 -11.47 15.75
CA LEU A 273 -10.26 -12.02 14.99
C LEU A 273 -9.77 -12.99 13.91
N ALA A 274 -8.68 -12.65 13.22
CA ALA A 274 -8.07 -13.53 12.24
C ALA A 274 -7.42 -14.76 12.87
N ALA A 275 -6.72 -14.61 14.00
CA ALA A 275 -6.11 -15.71 14.73
C ALA A 275 -7.14 -16.73 15.26
N LEU A 276 -8.36 -16.26 15.56
CA LEU A 276 -9.49 -17.10 15.96
C LEU A 276 -10.24 -17.73 14.76
N GLY A 277 -9.85 -17.44 13.51
CA GLY A 277 -10.49 -17.99 12.31
C GLY A 277 -11.78 -17.29 11.88
N PHE A 278 -12.12 -16.13 12.46
CA PHE A 278 -13.33 -15.38 12.06
C PHE A 278 -13.14 -14.52 10.80
N VAL A 279 -11.89 -14.33 10.35
CA VAL A 279 -11.57 -13.45 9.22
C VAL A 279 -11.08 -14.30 8.06
N ALA A 280 -11.89 -14.36 7.00
CA ALA A 280 -11.49 -14.95 5.75
C ALA A 280 -10.42 -14.09 5.02
N PRO A 281 -9.56 -14.68 4.18
CA PRO A 281 -8.52 -13.95 3.45
C PRO A 281 -9.03 -12.74 2.63
N TRP A 282 -10.19 -12.87 1.98
CA TRP A 282 -10.78 -11.76 1.21
C TRP A 282 -11.24 -10.60 2.10
N LEU A 283 -11.71 -10.89 3.33
CA LEU A 283 -12.11 -9.88 4.29
C LEU A 283 -10.88 -9.13 4.81
N ALA A 284 -9.78 -9.86 5.05
CA ALA A 284 -8.48 -9.26 5.37
C ALA A 284 -8.05 -8.26 4.28
N ALA A 285 -8.10 -8.65 3.00
CA ALA A 285 -7.79 -7.77 1.88
C ALA A 285 -8.64 -6.49 1.85
N LEU A 286 -9.96 -6.60 2.09
CA LEU A 286 -10.85 -5.44 2.16
C LEU A 286 -10.44 -4.48 3.28
N THR A 287 -10.08 -5.02 4.46
CA THR A 287 -9.65 -4.19 5.60
C THR A 287 -8.37 -3.41 5.31
N MET A 288 -7.47 -3.95 4.48
CA MET A 288 -6.23 -3.30 4.09
C MET A 288 -6.47 -2.13 3.13
N LEU A 289 -7.40 -2.31 2.19
CA LEU A 289 -7.86 -1.24 1.31
C LEU A 289 -8.50 -0.11 2.13
N VAL A 290 -9.38 -0.45 3.08
CA VAL A 290 -10.04 0.54 3.96
C VAL A 290 -9.00 1.31 4.78
N SER A 291 -8.02 0.65 5.38
CA SER A 291 -6.94 1.29 6.13
C SER A 291 -6.14 2.26 5.25
N SER A 292 -5.81 1.84 4.03
CA SER A 292 -5.06 2.64 3.05
C SER A 292 -5.83 3.89 2.61
N LEU A 293 -7.13 3.75 2.32
CA LEU A 293 -8.01 4.85 1.98
C LEU A 293 -8.17 5.83 3.15
N ALA A 294 -8.31 5.33 4.38
CA ALA A 294 -8.40 6.16 5.58
C ALA A 294 -7.13 7.00 5.80
N VAL A 295 -5.94 6.41 5.60
CA VAL A 295 -4.66 7.12 5.64
C VAL A 295 -4.59 8.24 4.59
N ALA A 296 -4.98 7.96 3.35
CA ALA A 296 -5.01 8.94 2.28
C ALA A 296 -6.02 10.07 2.56
N ALA A 297 -7.22 9.73 3.04
CA ALA A 297 -8.26 10.69 3.38
C ALA A 297 -7.86 11.60 4.55
N ASN A 298 -7.21 11.05 5.58
CA ASN A 298 -6.71 11.84 6.70
C ASN A 298 -5.56 12.75 6.28
N ALA A 299 -4.67 12.29 5.40
CA ALA A 299 -3.61 13.13 4.82
C ALA A 299 -4.19 14.30 4.01
N TRP A 300 -5.24 14.06 3.23
CA TRP A 300 -5.92 15.08 2.42
C TRP A 300 -6.50 16.24 3.25
N ARG A 301 -6.76 16.02 4.54
CA ARG A 301 -7.17 17.09 5.46
C ARG A 301 -6.18 18.24 5.54
N ILE A 302 -4.87 17.98 5.38
CA ILE A 302 -3.82 19.02 5.37
C ILE A 302 -4.09 20.01 4.22
N PHE A 303 -4.27 19.47 3.01
CA PHE A 303 -4.58 20.27 1.82
C PHE A 303 -5.91 21.02 2.00
N ARG A 304 -6.97 20.31 2.40
CA ARG A 304 -8.32 20.89 2.54
C ARG A 304 -8.38 22.06 3.54
N GLN A 305 -7.60 22.02 4.62
CA GLN A 305 -7.54 23.11 5.59
C GLN A 305 -6.87 24.36 5.02
N GLN A 306 -5.85 24.17 4.18
CA GLN A 306 -5.08 25.23 3.54
C GLN A 306 -5.82 25.85 2.35
N SER A 307 -6.67 25.09 1.65
CA SER A 307 -7.46 25.58 0.52
C SER A 307 -8.69 26.41 0.92
N ARG A 308 -9.03 26.50 2.21
CA ARG A 308 -10.20 27.29 2.65
C ARG A 308 -9.88 28.78 2.46
N PRO A 309 -10.73 29.55 1.74
CA PRO A 309 -10.51 30.98 1.62
C PRO A 309 -10.49 31.60 3.03
N PRO A 310 -9.60 32.58 3.30
CA PRO A 310 -9.63 33.29 4.56
C PRO A 310 -11.04 33.85 4.74
N VAL A 311 -11.66 33.55 5.89
CA VAL A 311 -12.93 34.16 6.26
C VAL A 311 -12.66 35.66 6.28
N GLN A 312 -13.18 36.39 5.29
CA GLN A 312 -13.20 37.85 5.32
C GLN A 312 -13.94 38.23 6.60
N SER A 313 -13.21 38.57 7.65
CA SER A 313 -13.80 39.25 8.78
C SER A 313 -14.28 40.59 8.26
N TRP A 314 -15.59 40.74 8.07
CA TRP A 314 -16.28 41.98 7.73
C TRP A 314 -16.17 43.05 8.84
N ARG A 315 -14.98 43.23 9.43
CA ARG A 315 -14.73 44.25 10.46
C ARG A 315 -14.54 45.61 9.79
N SER A 316 -15.69 46.23 9.51
CA SER A 316 -15.98 47.67 9.62
C SER A 316 -14.89 48.64 9.18
N SER A 317 -14.81 48.89 7.87
CA SER A 317 -14.23 50.12 7.31
C SER A 317 -15.37 51.01 6.78
N THR A 318 -16.07 51.70 7.69
CA THR A 318 -17.03 52.82 7.48
C THR A 318 -17.77 53.00 8.82
N VAL A 319 -17.85 54.12 9.52
CA VAL A 319 -17.80 55.55 9.18
C VAL A 319 -17.14 56.30 10.36
N ARG A 320 -16.00 56.93 10.14
CA ARG A 320 -15.66 58.19 10.82
C ARG A 320 -15.68 59.25 9.72
N GLY A 321 -16.79 59.96 9.64
CA GLY A 321 -17.03 61.12 8.80
C GLY A 321 -17.99 62.01 9.58
#